data_AF-W7SNF0-F1
#
_entry.id   AF-W7SNF0-F1
#
_cell.length_a   1.000
_cell.length_b   1.000
_cell.length_c   1.000
_cell.angle_alpha   90.00
_cell.angle_beta   90.00
_cell.angle_gamma   90.00
#
_symmetry.space_group_name_H-M   'P 1'
#
loop_
_entity.id
_entity.type
_entity.pdbx_description
1 polymer ?
#
loop_
_entity_poly.entity_id
_entity_poly.type
_entity_poly.pdbx_seq_one_letter_code
_entity_poly.pdbx_strand_id
1 'polypeptide(L)'
;MGLTGIVLVLMAVAAPSAIRAWRRRRRLHQIAALGAEAANAAWAEVLAESVDRGTVVPPTETVRAAGRRLARDHELDEPGREALRQVITAVEGSWYGGRETADPALVSAVAELRASMHRTAPLAFTARMLPRSVVNRR
;
A
#
# COMPACT_ATOMS: atom_id res chain seq x y z
N MET A 1 27.52 -8.12 27.63
CA MET A 1 26.54 -8.04 26.52
C MET A 1 26.13 -9.47 26.17
N GLY A 2 25.24 -10.06 26.96
CA GLY A 2 24.87 -11.49 26.86
C GLY A 2 23.77 -11.75 25.83
N LEU A 3 23.37 -13.02 25.72
CA LEU A 3 22.31 -13.54 24.84
C LEU A 3 21.03 -12.67 24.82
N THR A 4 20.68 -12.08 25.97
CA THR A 4 19.58 -11.13 26.15
C THR A 4 19.69 -9.88 25.27
N GLY A 5 20.90 -9.32 25.12
CA GLY A 5 21.16 -8.16 24.27
C GLY A 5 21.02 -8.50 22.78
N ILE A 6 21.45 -9.69 22.37
CA ILE A 6 21.30 -10.17 20.99
C ILE A 6 19.81 -10.36 20.66
N VAL A 7 19.05 -10.97 21.57
CA VAL A 7 17.60 -11.16 21.39
C VAL A 7 16.87 -9.83 21.27
N LEU A 8 17.20 -8.83 22.09
CA LEU A 8 16.58 -7.49 22.01
C LEU A 8 16.89 -6.79 20.67
N VAL A 9 18.13 -6.89 20.17
CA VAL A 9 18.51 -6.33 18.87
C VAL A 9 17.79 -7.05 17.74
N LEU A 10 17.72 -8.38 17.75
CA LEU A 10 16.99 -9.15 16.74
C LEU A 10 15.50 -8.81 16.73
N MET A 11 14.88 -8.67 17.91
CA MET A 11 13.49 -8.24 18.04
C MET A 11 13.29 -6.82 17.50
N ALA A 12 14.18 -5.87 17.81
CA ALA A 12 14.11 -4.51 17.29
C ALA A 12 14.25 -4.44 15.76
N VAL A 13 15.08 -5.31 15.17
CA VAL A 13 15.28 -5.39 13.72
C VAL A 13 14.12 -6.14 13.03
N ALA A 14 13.54 -7.15 13.66
CA ALA A 14 12.45 -7.95 13.09
C ALA A 14 11.06 -7.32 13.27
N ALA A 15 10.86 -6.53 14.33
CA ALA A 15 9.57 -5.92 14.66
C ALA A 15 8.96 -5.07 13.52
N PRO A 16 9.71 -4.20 12.81
CA PRO A 16 9.15 -3.44 11.68
C PRO A 16 8.57 -4.34 10.59
N SER A 17 9.26 -5.43 10.26
CA SER A 17 8.83 -6.40 9.25
C SER A 17 7.59 -7.17 9.69
N ALA A 18 7.54 -7.60 10.96
CA ALA A 18 6.38 -8.28 11.53
C ALA A 18 5.14 -7.36 11.56
N ILE A 19 5.31 -6.11 12.00
CA ILE A 19 4.24 -5.10 12.02
C ILE A 19 3.74 -4.82 10.60
N ARG A 20 4.63 -4.70 9.61
CA ARG A 20 4.25 -4.52 8.20
C ARG A 20 3.43 -5.70 7.68
N ALA A 21 3.89 -6.92 7.92
CA ALA A 21 3.17 -8.13 7.49
C ALA A 21 1.78 -8.23 8.14
N TRP A 22 1.67 -7.92 9.43
CA TRP A 22 0.40 -7.92 10.15
C TRP A 22 -0.57 -6.85 9.63
N ARG A 23 -0.10 -5.60 9.45
CA ARG A 23 -0.92 -4.51 8.88
C ARG A 23 -1.43 -4.85 7.49
N ARG A 24 -0.58 -5.44 6.64
CA ARG A 24 -0.96 -5.90 5.30
C ARG A 24 -2.07 -6.96 5.36
N ARG A 25 -1.88 -8.00 6.17
CA ARG A 25 -2.89 -9.06 6.35
C ARG A 25 -4.23 -8.50 6.83
N ARG A 26 -4.19 -7.57 7.80
CA ARG A 26 -5.38 -6.90 8.32
C ARG A 26 -6.12 -6.13 7.22
N ARG A 27 -5.41 -5.33 6.41
CA ARG A 27 -6.02 -4.58 5.29
C ARG A 27 -6.63 -5.51 4.24
N LEU A 28 -5.91 -6.54 3.83
CA LEU A 28 -6.43 -7.52 2.86
C LEU A 28 -7.68 -8.24 3.38
N HIS A 29 -7.72 -8.58 4.67
CA HIS A 29 -8.91 -9.13 5.30
C HIS A 29 -10.07 -8.13 5.33
N GLN A 30 -9.81 -6.85 5.59
CA GLN A 30 -10.85 -5.81 5.56
C GLN A 30 -11.42 -5.60 4.15
N ILE A 31 -10.56 -5.66 3.11
CA ILE A 31 -10.98 -5.58 1.72
C ILE A 31 -11.84 -6.80 1.36
N ALA A 32 -11.41 -8.01 1.74
CA ALA A 32 -12.16 -9.24 1.49
C ALA A 32 -13.50 -9.32 2.24
N ALA A 33 -13.60 -8.67 3.41
CA ALA A 33 -14.85 -8.57 4.16
C ALA A 33 -15.88 -7.64 3.50
N LEU A 34 -15.46 -6.81 2.53
CA LEU A 34 -16.32 -5.89 1.77
C LEU A 34 -17.18 -4.95 2.63
N GLY A 35 -16.86 -4.74 3.90
CA GLY A 35 -17.59 -3.81 4.78
C GLY A 35 -17.23 -2.34 4.53
N ALA A 36 -17.75 -1.43 5.36
CA ALA A 36 -17.57 0.02 5.23
C ALA A 36 -16.09 0.46 5.15
N GLU A 37 -15.19 -0.26 5.82
CA GLU A 37 -13.75 0.03 5.81
C GLU A 37 -13.00 -0.51 4.58
N ALA A 38 -13.64 -1.30 3.71
CA ALA A 38 -12.97 -1.99 2.60
C ALA A 38 -12.31 -1.02 1.61
N ALA A 39 -13.00 0.07 1.25
CA ALA A 39 -12.48 1.08 0.34
C ALA A 39 -11.27 1.83 0.94
N ASN A 40 -11.36 2.21 2.22
CA ASN A 40 -10.26 2.85 2.94
C ASN A 40 -9.06 1.91 3.10
N ALA A 41 -9.30 0.64 3.43
CA ALA A 41 -8.27 -0.40 3.51
C ALA A 41 -7.60 -0.66 2.15
N ALA A 42 -8.37 -0.65 1.06
CA ALA A 42 -7.85 -0.77 -0.31
C ALA A 42 -6.93 0.40 -0.65
N TRP A 43 -7.36 1.64 -0.42
CA TRP A 43 -6.53 2.81 -0.67
C TRP A 43 -5.24 2.81 0.17
N ALA A 44 -5.35 2.47 1.45
CA ALA A 44 -4.19 2.36 2.33
C ALA A 44 -3.20 1.28 1.89
N GLU A 45 -3.67 0.16 1.32
CA GLU A 45 -2.79 -0.86 0.74
C GLU A 45 -2.07 -0.35 -0.51
N VAL A 46 -2.77 0.36 -1.41
CA VAL A 46 -2.17 0.96 -2.62
C VAL A 46 -1.08 1.98 -2.24
N LEU A 47 -1.35 2.85 -1.27
CA LEU A 47 -0.36 3.80 -0.77
C LEU A 47 0.85 3.09 -0.12
N ALA A 48 0.60 2.00 0.64
CA ALA A 48 1.69 1.22 1.23
C ALA A 48 2.58 0.58 0.16
N GLU A 49 1.99 -0.05 -0.87
CA GLU A 49 2.73 -0.65 -2.00
C GLU A 49 3.52 0.41 -2.79
N SER A 50 2.97 1.62 -2.92
CA SER A 50 3.66 2.75 -3.53
C SER A 50 4.86 3.20 -2.70
N VAL A 51 4.71 3.31 -1.37
CA VAL A 51 5.80 3.69 -0.46
C VAL A 51 6.91 2.65 -0.47
N ASP A 52 6.56 1.36 -0.51
CA ASP A 52 7.54 0.27 -0.61
C ASP A 52 8.38 0.34 -1.90
N ARG A 53 7.85 0.99 -2.95
CA ARG A 53 8.53 1.30 -4.23
C ARG A 53 9.20 2.67 -4.28
N GLY A 54 9.16 3.43 -3.19
CA GLY A 54 9.82 4.74 -3.07
C GLY A 54 8.95 5.94 -3.41
N THR A 55 7.67 5.75 -3.74
CA THR A 55 6.75 6.83 -4.09
C THR A 55 5.83 7.17 -2.91
N VAL A 56 6.01 8.36 -2.32
CA VAL A 56 5.21 8.87 -1.20
C VAL A 56 4.20 9.90 -1.70
N VAL A 57 2.91 9.64 -1.52
CA VAL A 57 1.82 10.58 -1.83
C VAL A 57 1.57 11.51 -0.62
N PRO A 58 1.58 12.85 -0.79
CA PRO A 58 1.23 13.79 0.27
C PRO A 58 -0.21 13.57 0.79
N PRO A 59 -0.45 13.69 2.10
CA PRO A 59 -1.78 13.49 2.68
C PRO A 59 -2.80 14.56 2.26
N THR A 60 -2.34 15.73 1.82
CA THR A 60 -3.18 16.83 1.32
C THR A 60 -3.60 16.65 -0.13
N GLU A 61 -3.07 15.64 -0.82
CA GLU A 61 -3.38 15.38 -2.22
C GLU A 61 -4.74 14.66 -2.33
N THR A 62 -5.59 15.14 -3.24
CA THR A 62 -6.89 14.47 -3.50
C THR A 62 -6.67 13.05 -4.04
N VAL A 63 -7.63 12.15 -3.79
CA VAL A 63 -7.57 10.75 -4.26
C VAL A 63 -7.32 10.65 -5.78
N ARG A 64 -7.92 11.53 -6.58
CA ARG A 64 -7.73 11.57 -8.03
C ARG A 64 -6.35 12.06 -8.44
N ALA A 65 -5.83 13.09 -7.76
CA ALA A 65 -4.49 13.61 -8.04
C ALA A 65 -3.42 12.56 -7.69
N ALA A 66 -3.55 11.96 -6.51
CA ALA A 66 -2.74 10.84 -6.08
C ALA A 66 -2.81 9.67 -7.07
N GLY A 67 -4.01 9.32 -7.55
CA GLY A 67 -4.20 8.28 -8.57
C GLY A 67 -3.45 8.57 -9.87
N ARG A 68 -3.58 9.78 -10.42
CA ARG A 68 -2.82 10.19 -11.62
C ARG A 68 -1.32 10.11 -11.40
N ARG A 69 -0.86 10.50 -10.21
CA ARG A 69 0.55 10.41 -9.86
C ARG A 69 1.01 8.95 -9.79
N LEU A 70 0.28 8.08 -9.08
CA LEU A 70 0.61 6.65 -8.98
C LEU A 70 0.68 5.98 -10.35
N ALA A 71 -0.26 6.30 -11.26
CA ALA A 71 -0.25 5.77 -12.61
C ALA A 71 1.00 6.16 -13.41
N ARG A 72 1.51 7.38 -13.20
CA ARG A 72 2.75 7.85 -13.84
C ARG A 72 3.99 7.29 -13.16
N ASP A 73 4.10 7.42 -11.84
CA ASP A 73 5.29 7.09 -11.06
C ASP A 73 5.57 5.57 -11.05
N HIS A 74 4.54 4.73 -11.22
CA HIS A 74 4.69 3.27 -11.35
C HIS A 74 4.51 2.77 -12.78
N GLU A 75 4.43 3.67 -13.78
CA GLU A 75 4.27 3.31 -15.19
C GLU A 75 3.18 2.25 -15.45
N LEU A 76 2.03 2.39 -14.78
CA LEU A 76 0.99 1.35 -14.78
C LEU A 76 0.56 1.01 -16.20
N ASP A 77 0.49 -0.29 -16.49
CA ASP A 77 -0.12 -0.84 -17.70
C ASP A 77 -1.63 -0.57 -17.72
N GLU A 78 -2.28 -0.76 -18.87
CA GLU A 78 -3.71 -0.45 -19.00
C GLU A 78 -4.60 -1.23 -17.99
N PRO A 79 -4.36 -2.53 -17.72
CA PRO A 79 -5.05 -3.24 -16.64
C PRO A 79 -4.85 -2.59 -15.26
N GLY A 80 -3.63 -2.16 -14.93
CA GLY A 80 -3.33 -1.45 -13.69
C GLY A 80 -4.03 -0.10 -13.59
N ARG A 81 -4.12 0.66 -14.69
CA ARG A 81 -4.83 1.94 -14.72
C ARG A 81 -6.33 1.74 -14.49
N GLU A 82 -6.92 0.73 -15.11
CA GLU A 82 -8.33 0.42 -14.94
C GLU A 82 -8.63 -0.05 -13.50
N ALA A 83 -7.81 -0.95 -12.98
CA ALA A 83 -7.88 -1.37 -11.59
C ALA A 83 -7.76 -0.17 -10.61
N LEU A 84 -6.86 0.78 -10.89
CA LEU A 84 -6.75 2.00 -10.10
C LEU A 84 -7.99 2.89 -10.18
N ARG A 85 -8.62 3.02 -11.36
CA ARG A 85 -9.90 3.75 -11.51
C ARG A 85 -11.02 3.11 -10.68
N GLN A 86 -11.08 1.78 -10.63
CA GLN A 86 -12.06 1.05 -9.81
C GLN A 86 -11.85 1.28 -8.32
N VAL A 87 -10.59 1.25 -7.84
CA VAL A 87 -10.27 1.57 -6.44
C VAL A 87 -10.66 3.01 -6.11
N ILE A 88 -10.34 3.98 -6.96
CA ILE A 88 -10.70 5.40 -6.75
C ILE A 88 -12.23 5.56 -6.69
N THR A 89 -12.96 4.92 -7.59
CA THR A 89 -14.43 4.92 -7.60
C THR A 89 -15.00 4.36 -6.29
N ALA A 90 -14.43 3.27 -5.77
CA ALA A 90 -14.86 2.69 -4.50
C ALA A 90 -14.60 3.63 -3.31
N VAL A 91 -13.43 4.31 -3.29
CA VAL A 91 -13.09 5.30 -2.25
C VAL A 91 -14.05 6.48 -2.29
N GLU A 92 -14.28 7.06 -3.47
CA GLU A 92 -15.24 8.16 -3.63
C GLU A 92 -16.66 7.71 -3.25
N GLY A 93 -17.05 6.50 -3.64
CA GLY A 93 -18.32 5.90 -3.26
C GLY A 93 -18.49 5.72 -1.75
N SER A 94 -17.42 5.42 -1.02
CA SER A 94 -17.46 5.32 0.46
C SER A 94 -17.72 6.67 1.14
N TRP A 95 -17.27 7.78 0.53
CA TRP A 95 -17.49 9.12 1.07
C TRP A 95 -18.91 9.62 0.82
N TYR A 96 -19.46 9.36 -0.36
CA TYR A 96 -20.74 9.92 -0.78
C TYR A 96 -21.93 8.98 -0.59
N GLY A 97 -21.70 7.67 -0.52
CA GLY A 97 -22.74 6.67 -0.73
C GLY A 97 -23.36 6.05 0.51
N GLY A 98 -22.81 6.27 1.71
CA GLY A 98 -23.25 5.57 2.94
C GLY A 98 -23.30 4.03 2.78
N ARG A 99 -22.59 3.50 1.78
CA ARG A 99 -22.63 2.08 1.42
C ARG A 99 -21.90 1.30 2.51
N GLU A 100 -22.65 0.57 3.31
CA GLU A 100 -22.10 -0.36 4.30
C GLU A 100 -21.29 -1.48 3.64
N THR A 101 -21.58 -1.78 2.37
CA THR A 101 -20.94 -2.83 1.59
C THR A 101 -20.25 -2.27 0.35
N ALA A 102 -18.96 -2.56 0.20
CA ALA A 102 -18.17 -2.25 -0.99
C ALA A 102 -18.52 -3.17 -2.16
N ASP A 103 -18.25 -2.70 -3.38
CA ASP A 103 -18.37 -3.51 -4.59
C ASP A 103 -17.43 -4.73 -4.52
N PRO A 104 -17.92 -5.97 -4.75
CA PRO A 104 -17.08 -7.16 -4.82
C PRO A 104 -15.90 -7.06 -5.81
N ALA A 105 -16.04 -6.26 -6.87
CA ALA A 105 -14.96 -6.02 -7.84
C ALA A 105 -13.74 -5.34 -7.21
N LEU A 106 -13.88 -4.69 -6.05
CA LEU A 106 -12.77 -4.04 -5.33
C LEU A 106 -11.65 -5.03 -4.99
N VAL A 107 -11.99 -6.28 -4.66
CA VAL A 107 -11.01 -7.32 -4.31
C VAL A 107 -10.11 -7.63 -5.51
N SER A 108 -10.71 -7.87 -6.67
CA SER A 108 -9.98 -8.15 -7.90
C SER A 108 -9.22 -6.92 -8.42
N ALA A 109 -9.80 -5.71 -8.27
CA ALA A 109 -9.13 -4.47 -8.63
C ALA A 109 -7.84 -4.27 -7.81
N VAL A 110 -7.88 -4.45 -6.50
CA VAL A 110 -6.68 -4.33 -5.66
C VAL A 110 -5.64 -5.40 -6.02
N ALA A 111 -6.07 -6.62 -6.30
CA ALA A 111 -5.17 -7.69 -6.72
C ALA A 111 -4.48 -7.38 -8.06
N GLU A 112 -5.24 -6.91 -9.05
CA GLU A 112 -4.71 -6.57 -10.37
C GLU A 112 -3.79 -5.35 -10.31
N LEU A 113 -4.15 -4.31 -9.57
CA LEU A 113 -3.29 -3.14 -9.39
C LEU A 113 -1.94 -3.53 -8.77
N ARG A 114 -1.95 -4.41 -7.76
CA ARG A 114 -0.71 -4.92 -7.15
C ARG A 114 0.10 -5.77 -8.12
N ALA A 115 -0.55 -6.59 -8.93
CA ALA A 115 0.10 -7.39 -9.96
C ALA A 115 0.74 -6.48 -11.03
N SER A 116 0.02 -5.46 -11.49
CA SER A 116 0.50 -4.43 -12.42
C SER A 116 1.73 -3.70 -11.85
N MET A 117 1.64 -3.19 -10.62
CA MET A 117 2.77 -2.55 -9.94
C MET A 117 3.97 -3.49 -9.76
N HIS A 118 3.76 -4.81 -9.67
CA HIS A 118 4.86 -5.78 -9.61
C HIS A 118 5.53 -5.99 -10.98
N ARG A 119 4.74 -5.96 -12.06
CA ARG A 119 5.24 -6.08 -13.44
C ARG A 119 5.98 -4.83 -13.91
N THR A 120 5.45 -3.65 -13.60
CA THR A 120 5.87 -2.35 -14.16
C THR A 120 6.87 -1.62 -13.28
N ALA A 121 6.72 -1.73 -11.95
CA ALA A 121 7.60 -1.10 -10.96
C ALA A 121 8.11 -2.15 -9.96
N PRO A 122 8.94 -3.11 -10.40
CA PRO A 122 9.47 -4.13 -9.49
C PRO A 122 10.21 -3.43 -8.34
N LEU A 123 10.08 -3.99 -7.13
CA LEU A 123 10.72 -3.44 -5.94
C LEU A 123 12.21 -3.27 -6.21
N ALA A 124 12.70 -2.02 -6.24
CA ALA A 124 14.11 -1.76 -6.40
C ALA A 124 14.85 -2.45 -5.25
N PHE A 125 15.71 -3.41 -5.60
CA PHE A 125 16.54 -4.17 -4.67
C PHE A 125 17.44 -3.25 -3.81
N THR A 126 17.57 -1.97 -4.18
CA THR A 126 18.37 -0.93 -3.52
C THR A 126 17.85 -0.50 -2.14
N ALA A 127 16.66 -0.92 -1.71
CA ALA A 127 16.17 -0.71 -0.35
C ALA A 127 16.50 -1.87 0.63
N ARG A 128 17.12 -2.96 0.16
CA ARG A 128 17.31 -4.18 0.96
C ARG A 128 18.61 -4.22 1.78
N MET A 129 19.50 -3.23 1.66
CA MET A 129 20.84 -3.30 2.26
C MET A 129 21.43 -2.01 2.85
N LEU A 130 20.71 -0.88 2.97
CA LEU A 130 21.27 0.29 3.68
C LEU A 130 20.21 1.01 4.53
N PRO A 131 20.36 1.01 5.88
CA PRO A 131 19.54 1.80 6.77
C PRO A 131 19.64 3.29 6.40
N ARG A 132 18.53 3.88 6.00
CA ARG A 132 18.41 5.34 5.79
C ARG A 132 18.68 6.17 7.07
N SER A 133 18.86 5.52 8.22
CA SER A 133 19.26 6.14 9.49
C SER A 133 20.70 6.67 9.51
N VAL A 134 21.51 6.42 8.46
CA VAL A 134 22.89 6.95 8.34
C VAL A 134 22.97 8.17 7.42
N VAL A 135 21.95 8.46 6.59
CA VAL A 135 22.12 9.38 5.44
C VAL A 135 21.33 10.68 5.54
N ASN A 136 20.60 10.99 6.63
CA ASN A 136 20.10 12.37 6.77
C ASN A 136 20.14 12.92 8.20
N ARG A 137 21.25 13.61 8.47
CA ARG A 137 21.32 14.69 9.45
C ARG A 137 21.65 15.96 8.67
N ARG A 138 20.64 16.77 8.39
CA ARG A 138 20.70 18.24 8.29
C ARG A 138 19.29 18.77 8.10
#